data_AF-A0A8S2WRD1-F1
#
_entry.id   AF-A0A8S2WRD1-F1
#
_cell.length_a   1.000
_cell.length_b   1.000
_cell.length_c   1.000
_cell.angle_alpha   90.00
_cell.angle_beta   90.00
_cell.angle_gamma   90.00
#
_symmetry.space_group_name_H-M   'P 1'
#
loop_
_entity.id
_entity.type
_entity.pdbx_description
1 polymer ?
#
loop_
_entity_poly.entity_id
_entity_poly.type
_entity_poly.pdbx_seq_one_letter_code
_entity_poly.pdbx_strand_id
1 'polypeptide(L)'
;NLTFIGVRIDNHSYLIESTWGAGSLNDDKQFNKKLDTYHFLSHPEEFIYKHLPEEEKWQLLASPIVMEQYMKLPAVCPLYFQFKLEIVHPKSNIVQLLNDDSYTEVQIRTPMNVRLITTLKLGDKEIQGGNHVRFDPEQQLWLCYFAPPSKGFYEMMIYAKEKNDPGDYRNALMFHLEVMDIINPISFPKVSASFHELGLRIIQSTYQHTLKLEKGATHTKILLHSPLDVILIAGLKNSKGVEVPGGHRVSFDKEKQIWQCLFAPQSNGLHEISIYAKKQDDIGSYPCAVTFNLEVFNLTQPISFPETFQPYYDLGLKIIQPKFQ
;
A
#
# COMPACT_ATOMS: atom_id res chain seq x y z
N ASN A 1 14.95 28.93 -14.07
CA ASN A 1 16.33 28.67 -13.60
C ASN A 1 16.36 28.88 -12.09
N LEU A 2 16.75 27.86 -11.35
CA LEU A 2 17.06 27.95 -9.92
C LEU A 2 18.57 28.14 -9.76
N THR A 3 18.99 28.88 -8.75
CA THR A 3 20.40 29.09 -8.42
C THR A 3 20.71 28.37 -7.11
N PHE A 4 21.80 27.62 -7.08
CA PHE A 4 22.30 26.95 -5.88
C PHE A 4 23.75 27.32 -5.62
N ILE A 5 24.22 27.09 -4.40
CA ILE A 5 25.58 27.42 -3.97
C ILE A 5 26.36 26.12 -3.75
N GLY A 6 27.52 25.99 -4.39
CA GLY A 6 28.50 24.95 -4.08
C GLY A 6 29.45 25.39 -2.97
N VAL A 7 29.66 24.55 -1.97
CA VAL A 7 30.55 24.82 -0.84
C VAL A 7 31.50 23.64 -0.63
N ARG A 8 32.77 23.90 -0.31
CA ARG A 8 33.74 22.87 0.07
C ARG A 8 34.14 23.03 1.54
N ILE A 9 33.94 22.00 2.34
CA ILE A 9 34.26 21.95 3.78
C ILE A 9 35.04 20.67 4.03
N ASP A 10 36.21 20.75 4.68
CA ASP A 10 37.04 19.60 5.05
C ASP A 10 37.23 18.57 3.91
N ASN A 11 37.55 19.08 2.71
CA ASN A 11 37.75 18.31 1.48
C ASN A 11 36.51 17.59 0.92
N HIS A 12 35.32 17.88 1.45
CA HIS A 12 34.03 17.42 0.94
C HIS A 12 33.28 18.56 0.27
N SER A 13 32.60 18.25 -0.82
CA SER A 13 31.81 19.21 -1.58
C SER A 13 30.32 19.02 -1.31
N TYR A 14 29.61 20.11 -1.10
CA TYR A 14 28.20 20.15 -0.76
C TYR A 14 27.46 21.20 -1.59
N LEU A 15 26.14 21.06 -1.66
CA LEU A 15 25.26 21.99 -2.35
C LEU A 15 24.24 22.58 -1.37
N ILE A 16 23.91 23.85 -1.56
CA ILE A 16 22.91 24.57 -0.77
C ILE A 16 21.83 25.10 -1.70
N GLU A 17 20.58 24.71 -1.45
CA GLU A 17 19.39 25.26 -2.13
C GLU A 17 18.64 26.19 -1.14
N SER A 18 18.75 27.50 -1.36
CA SER A 18 18.18 28.49 -0.45
C SER A 18 16.67 28.70 -0.61
N THR A 19 16.10 28.34 -1.75
CA THR A 19 14.68 28.59 -2.08
C THR A 19 13.77 27.62 -1.35
N TRP A 20 14.00 26.32 -1.55
CA TRP A 20 13.35 25.19 -0.93
C TRP A 20 13.80 25.04 0.52
N GLY A 21 15.03 25.45 0.87
CA GLY A 21 15.46 25.57 2.26
C GLY A 21 14.72 26.64 3.06
N ALA A 22 14.16 27.67 2.43
CA ALA A 22 13.47 28.76 3.15
C ALA A 22 12.03 28.41 3.57
N GLY A 23 11.41 27.42 2.93
CA GLY A 23 10.02 27.03 3.16
C GLY A 23 9.35 26.40 1.94
N SER A 24 8.04 26.20 2.05
CA SER A 24 7.21 25.58 1.00
C SER A 24 5.91 26.33 0.80
N LEU A 25 5.22 26.09 -0.31
CA LEU A 25 3.85 26.56 -0.49
C LEU A 25 2.87 25.66 0.29
N ASN A 26 1.81 26.23 0.84
CA ASN A 26 0.65 25.48 1.32
C ASN A 26 -0.33 25.18 0.16
N ASP A 27 -1.44 24.50 0.46
CA ASP A 27 -2.47 24.13 -0.53
C ASP A 27 -3.08 25.36 -1.23
N ASP A 28 -3.16 26.49 -0.54
CA ASP A 28 -3.62 27.78 -1.07
C ASP A 28 -2.51 28.54 -1.86
N LYS A 29 -1.38 27.88 -2.13
CA LYS A 29 -0.20 28.44 -2.82
C LYS A 29 0.42 29.65 -2.12
N GLN A 30 0.21 29.78 -0.81
CA GLN A 30 0.85 30.80 0.02
C GLN A 30 2.19 30.27 0.53
N PHE A 31 3.23 31.10 0.48
CA PHE A 31 4.54 30.73 0.98
C PHE A 31 4.55 30.67 2.50
N ASN A 32 4.76 29.47 3.04
CA ASN A 32 4.97 29.21 4.44
C ASN A 32 6.47 29.17 4.72
N LYS A 33 7.00 30.22 5.35
CA LYS A 33 8.40 30.30 5.73
C LYS A 33 8.69 29.34 6.88
N LYS A 34 9.36 28.23 6.58
CA LYS A 34 9.79 27.22 7.54
C LYS A 34 11.13 26.67 7.07
N LEU A 35 12.19 26.93 7.85
CA LEU A 35 13.53 26.46 7.50
C LEU A 35 13.51 24.93 7.34
N ASP A 36 13.84 24.46 6.14
CA ASP A 36 14.07 23.05 5.85
C ASP A 36 15.58 22.80 5.74
N THR A 37 16.16 22.25 6.80
CA THR A 37 17.60 21.98 6.89
C THR A 37 18.05 20.88 5.93
N TYR A 38 17.13 20.11 5.32
CA TYR A 38 17.50 19.10 4.32
C TYR A 38 18.23 19.70 3.11
N HIS A 39 17.87 20.94 2.75
CA HIS A 39 18.45 21.67 1.63
C HIS A 39 19.75 22.41 1.98
N PHE A 40 20.22 22.29 3.23
CA PHE A 40 21.48 22.84 3.69
C PHE A 40 22.57 21.76 3.69
N LEU A 41 23.64 22.00 2.92
CA LEU A 41 24.75 21.06 2.73
C LEU A 41 24.32 19.68 2.23
N SER A 42 23.41 19.65 1.25
CA SER A 42 22.99 18.41 0.60
C SER A 42 24.16 17.78 -0.15
N HIS A 43 24.26 16.46 -0.07
CA HIS A 43 25.24 15.69 -0.83
C HIS A 43 24.96 15.76 -2.34
N PRO A 44 25.99 15.87 -3.20
CA PRO A 44 25.83 15.83 -4.67
C PRO A 44 24.97 14.66 -5.17
N GLU A 45 25.15 13.48 -4.56
CA GLU A 45 24.45 12.24 -4.89
C GLU A 45 22.94 12.31 -4.60
N GLU A 46 22.51 13.15 -3.65
CA GLU A 46 21.10 13.39 -3.36
C GLU A 46 20.55 14.54 -4.19
N PHE A 47 21.35 15.60 -4.35
CA PHE A 47 20.96 16.84 -5.03
C PHE A 47 20.61 16.61 -6.51
N ILE A 48 21.36 15.73 -7.17
CA ILE A 48 21.19 15.41 -8.60
C ILE A 48 19.79 14.86 -8.94
N TYR A 49 19.03 14.36 -7.96
CA TYR A 49 17.66 13.88 -8.20
C TYR A 49 16.64 15.02 -8.38
N LYS A 50 16.99 16.26 -7.98
CA LYS A 50 16.09 17.42 -8.07
C LYS A 50 16.60 18.49 -9.03
N HIS A 51 17.92 18.55 -9.23
CA HIS A 51 18.55 19.61 -9.99
C HIS A 51 19.72 19.06 -10.81
N LEU A 52 19.62 19.16 -12.14
CA LEU A 52 20.75 18.97 -13.05
C LEU A 52 21.38 20.34 -13.38
N PRO A 53 22.64 20.60 -12.98
CA PRO A 53 23.38 21.80 -13.35
C PRO A 53 23.59 21.91 -14.86
N GLU A 54 23.63 23.15 -15.38
CA GLU A 54 23.96 23.41 -16.79
C GLU A 54 25.41 23.02 -17.14
N GLU A 55 26.37 23.29 -16.24
CA GLU A 55 27.76 22.85 -16.42
C GLU A 55 28.02 21.56 -15.62
N GLU A 56 28.50 20.52 -16.31
CA GLU A 56 28.76 19.19 -15.75
C GLU A 56 29.62 19.19 -14.47
N LYS A 57 30.65 20.05 -14.41
CA LYS A 57 31.55 20.16 -13.26
C LYS A 57 30.84 20.49 -11.94
N TRP A 58 29.67 21.16 -12.01
CA TRP A 58 28.89 21.54 -10.83
C TRP A 58 27.96 20.44 -10.34
N GLN A 59 27.91 19.29 -11.01
CA GLN A 59 27.27 18.10 -10.45
C GLN A 59 28.03 17.60 -9.22
N LEU A 60 29.35 17.80 -9.18
CA LEU A 60 30.22 17.37 -8.07
C LEU A 60 30.17 15.86 -7.79
N LEU A 61 29.64 15.08 -8.74
CA LEU A 61 29.58 13.62 -8.71
C LEU A 61 30.90 13.04 -9.20
N ALA A 62 31.28 11.87 -8.67
CA ALA A 62 32.40 11.10 -9.19
C ALA A 62 32.19 10.68 -10.66
N SER A 63 30.93 10.38 -11.02
CA SER A 63 30.49 10.07 -12.38
C SER A 63 29.31 10.98 -12.73
N PRO A 64 29.55 12.11 -13.42
CA PRO A 64 28.48 13.00 -13.87
C PRO A 64 27.50 12.30 -14.81
N ILE A 65 26.25 12.73 -14.78
CA ILE A 65 25.17 12.22 -15.63
C ILE A 65 24.77 13.25 -16.69
N VAL A 66 24.27 12.77 -17.82
CA VAL A 66 23.73 13.62 -18.89
C VAL A 66 22.22 13.82 -18.73
N MET A 67 21.66 14.82 -19.43
CA MET A 67 20.21 15.12 -19.40
C MET A 67 19.34 13.89 -19.65
N GLU A 68 19.71 13.03 -20.61
CA GLU A 68 18.94 11.81 -20.90
C GLU A 68 18.85 10.85 -19.70
N GLN A 69 19.93 10.74 -18.92
CA GLN A 69 19.96 9.91 -17.71
C GLN A 69 19.18 10.58 -16.58
N TYR A 70 19.34 11.89 -16.41
CA TYR A 70 18.59 12.68 -15.43
C TYR A 70 17.07 12.56 -15.65
N MET A 71 16.61 12.66 -16.90
CA MET A 71 15.18 12.53 -17.24
C MET A 71 14.59 11.16 -16.92
N LYS A 72 15.43 10.13 -16.72
CA LYS A 72 15.02 8.77 -16.33
C LYS A 72 15.11 8.54 -14.82
N LEU A 73 15.64 9.49 -14.04
CA LEU A 73 15.77 9.32 -12.59
C LEU A 73 14.40 9.30 -11.91
N PRO A 74 14.15 8.32 -11.02
CA PRO A 74 12.92 8.25 -10.24
C PRO A 74 12.78 9.48 -9.35
N ALA A 75 11.54 9.93 -9.16
CA ALA A 75 11.28 11.06 -8.27
C ALA A 75 11.39 10.57 -6.82
N VAL A 76 12.39 11.07 -6.09
CA VAL A 76 12.63 10.69 -4.69
C VAL A 76 12.44 11.88 -3.75
N CYS A 77 11.95 11.60 -2.55
CA CYS A 77 11.83 12.55 -1.46
C CYS A 77 13.01 12.40 -0.48
N PRO A 78 13.26 13.39 0.40
CA PRO A 78 14.31 13.31 1.42
C PRO A 78 14.31 11.99 2.23
N LEU A 79 13.12 11.44 2.48
CA LEU A 79 12.94 10.18 3.20
C LEU A 79 13.59 8.98 2.51
N TYR A 80 13.71 8.98 1.19
CA TYR A 80 14.42 7.94 0.45
C TYR A 80 15.85 7.77 0.98
N PHE A 81 16.57 8.88 1.12
CA PHE A 81 17.95 8.90 1.61
C PHE A 81 18.01 8.68 3.12
N GLN A 82 17.14 9.36 3.88
CA GLN A 82 17.08 9.23 5.34
C GLN A 82 16.87 7.76 5.77
N PHE A 83 15.97 7.06 5.10
CA PHE A 83 15.68 5.64 5.36
C PHE A 83 16.53 4.68 4.55
N LYS A 84 17.53 5.17 3.80
CA LYS A 84 18.48 4.36 3.02
C LYS A 84 17.75 3.35 2.13
N LEU A 85 16.68 3.78 1.49
CA LEU A 85 15.95 2.95 0.54
C LEU A 85 16.81 2.79 -0.71
N GLU A 86 16.72 1.63 -1.34
CA GLU A 86 17.40 1.36 -2.61
C GLU A 86 16.36 0.83 -3.59
N ILE A 87 16.22 1.52 -4.73
CA ILE A 87 15.41 1.05 -5.84
C ILE A 87 16.17 -0.07 -6.54
N VAL A 88 15.71 -1.31 -6.41
CA VAL A 88 16.30 -2.47 -7.09
C VAL A 88 15.76 -2.57 -8.52
N HIS A 89 14.46 -2.39 -8.68
CA HIS A 89 13.78 -2.39 -9.98
C HIS A 89 12.48 -1.56 -9.91
N PRO A 90 12.05 -0.87 -10.97
CA PRO A 90 12.81 -0.52 -12.17
C PRO A 90 13.76 0.66 -11.90
N LYS A 91 14.81 0.82 -12.71
CA LYS A 91 15.75 1.95 -12.57
C LYS A 91 15.28 3.23 -13.29
N SER A 92 14.26 3.11 -14.14
CA SER A 92 13.64 4.22 -14.86
C SER A 92 12.44 4.77 -14.08
N ASN A 93 12.24 6.08 -14.13
CA ASN A 93 11.09 6.76 -13.53
C ASN A 93 9.76 6.47 -14.23
N ILE A 94 9.79 6.17 -15.53
CA ILE A 94 8.64 5.78 -16.32
C ILE A 94 8.71 4.27 -16.55
N VAL A 95 7.62 3.61 -16.23
CA VAL A 95 7.38 2.18 -16.46
C VAL A 95 6.27 2.07 -17.48
N GLN A 96 6.48 1.27 -18.52
CA GLN A 96 5.45 0.98 -19.51
C GLN A 96 4.87 -0.40 -19.21
N LEU A 97 3.55 -0.47 -19.06
CA LEU A 97 2.86 -1.75 -18.93
C LEU A 97 2.60 -2.32 -20.33
N LEU A 98 3.10 -3.53 -20.59
CA LEU A 98 2.88 -4.23 -21.85
C LEU A 98 1.49 -4.88 -21.86
N ASN A 99 0.91 -5.05 -23.04
CA ASN A 99 -0.52 -5.40 -23.20
C ASN A 99 -0.94 -6.73 -22.53
N ASP A 100 0.00 -7.65 -22.30
CA ASP A 100 -0.28 -8.95 -21.67
C ASP A 100 -0.21 -8.91 -20.13
N ASP A 101 0.34 -7.84 -19.57
CA ASP A 101 0.53 -7.69 -18.12
C ASP A 101 -0.66 -6.96 -17.48
N SER A 102 -1.18 -7.52 -16.38
CA SER A 102 -2.25 -6.89 -15.60
C SER A 102 -1.74 -5.94 -14.50
N TYR A 103 -0.44 -5.97 -14.22
CA TYR A 103 0.21 -5.19 -13.17
C TYR A 103 1.71 -5.05 -13.45
N THR A 104 2.35 -4.07 -12.82
CA THR A 104 3.81 -3.94 -12.77
C THR A 104 4.33 -4.11 -11.35
N GLU A 105 5.62 -4.41 -11.20
CA GLU A 105 6.30 -4.59 -9.91
C GLU A 105 7.44 -3.58 -9.76
N VAL A 106 7.49 -2.95 -8.59
CA VAL A 106 8.62 -2.15 -8.11
C VAL A 106 9.25 -2.89 -6.93
N GLN A 107 10.56 -3.12 -7.00
CA GLN A 107 11.34 -3.79 -5.97
C GLN A 107 12.18 -2.77 -5.21
N ILE A 108 11.99 -2.69 -3.90
CA ILE A 108 12.70 -1.75 -3.03
C ILE A 108 13.42 -2.53 -1.92
N ARG A 109 14.72 -2.30 -1.74
CA ARG A 109 15.45 -2.76 -0.55
C ARG A 109 15.40 -1.68 0.53
N THR A 110 15.20 -2.10 1.77
CA THR A 110 15.15 -1.18 2.92
C THR A 110 15.90 -1.78 4.11
N PRO A 111 16.37 -0.94 5.05
CA PRO A 111 16.72 -1.40 6.39
C PRO A 111 15.56 -2.16 7.06
N MET A 112 15.89 -3.09 7.96
CA MET A 112 14.91 -3.96 8.63
C MET A 112 13.92 -3.22 9.53
N ASN A 113 14.23 -1.99 9.93
CA ASN A 113 13.36 -1.14 10.76
C ASN A 113 12.42 -0.26 9.92
N VAL A 114 12.38 -0.39 8.60
CA VAL A 114 11.52 0.41 7.72
C VAL A 114 10.37 -0.44 7.17
N ARG A 115 9.18 0.15 7.10
CA ARG A 115 7.98 -0.41 6.45
C ARG A 115 7.58 0.45 5.27
N LEU A 116 7.02 -0.19 4.25
CA LEU A 116 6.47 0.50 3.08
C LEU A 116 4.96 0.27 2.97
N ILE A 117 4.27 1.30 2.49
CA ILE A 117 2.92 1.19 1.90
C ILE A 117 2.91 1.87 0.54
N THR A 118 1.91 1.57 -0.27
CA THR A 118 1.84 2.04 -1.66
C THR A 118 0.48 2.59 -2.02
N THR A 119 0.46 3.47 -3.01
CA THR A 119 -0.77 3.98 -3.60
C THR A 119 -0.59 4.11 -5.12
N LEU A 120 -1.63 3.76 -5.87
CA LEU A 120 -1.71 4.04 -7.31
C LEU A 120 -2.70 5.18 -7.52
N LYS A 121 -2.31 6.22 -8.26
CA LYS A 121 -3.18 7.36 -8.57
C LYS A 121 -3.32 7.59 -10.07
N LEU A 122 -4.48 8.07 -10.49
CA LEU A 122 -4.73 8.64 -11.82
C LEU A 122 -5.18 10.08 -11.63
N GLY A 123 -4.29 11.04 -11.90
CA GLY A 123 -4.46 12.42 -11.44
C GLY A 123 -4.60 12.46 -9.91
N ASP A 124 -5.58 13.21 -9.40
CA ASP A 124 -5.80 13.32 -7.95
C ASP A 124 -6.54 12.12 -7.33
N LYS A 125 -6.98 11.14 -8.14
CA LYS A 125 -7.79 10.02 -7.67
C LYS A 125 -6.96 8.78 -7.37
N GLU A 126 -7.05 8.30 -6.14
CA GLU A 126 -6.53 6.98 -5.76
C GLU A 126 -7.35 5.85 -6.41
N ILE A 127 -6.64 4.90 -7.02
CA ILE A 127 -7.21 3.67 -7.58
C ILE A 127 -7.42 2.66 -6.45
N GLN A 128 -8.68 2.40 -6.12
CA GLN A 128 -9.05 1.38 -5.15
C GLN A 128 -8.67 -0.02 -5.68
N GLY A 129 -7.94 -0.77 -4.86
CA GLY A 129 -7.35 -2.05 -5.26
C GLY A 129 -6.25 -1.94 -6.33
N GLY A 130 -5.75 -0.73 -6.61
CA GLY A 130 -4.72 -0.53 -7.63
C GLY A 130 -3.30 -0.90 -7.18
N ASN A 131 -3.11 -1.35 -5.94
CA ASN A 131 -1.79 -1.66 -5.43
C ASN A 131 -1.80 -2.79 -4.39
N HIS A 132 -0.65 -3.46 -4.24
CA HIS A 132 -0.38 -4.43 -3.19
C HIS A 132 1.10 -4.38 -2.83
N VAL A 133 1.44 -4.53 -1.56
CA VAL A 133 2.83 -4.56 -1.12
C VAL A 133 3.08 -5.78 -0.25
N ARG A 134 4.21 -6.47 -0.46
CA ARG A 134 4.67 -7.55 0.42
C ARG A 134 6.16 -7.47 0.64
N PHE A 135 6.60 -7.94 1.80
CA PHE A 135 8.02 -8.12 2.08
C PHE A 135 8.43 -9.57 1.82
N ASP A 136 9.46 -9.76 0.99
CA ASP A 136 10.15 -11.01 0.75
C ASP A 136 11.34 -11.13 1.72
N PRO A 137 11.26 -12.01 2.74
CA PRO A 137 12.33 -12.15 3.73
C PRO A 137 13.57 -12.88 3.19
N GLU A 138 13.45 -13.68 2.12
CA GLU A 138 14.59 -14.40 1.55
C GLU A 138 15.49 -13.44 0.78
N GLN A 139 14.88 -12.58 -0.03
CA GLN A 139 15.60 -11.58 -0.84
C GLN A 139 15.87 -10.27 -0.07
N GLN A 140 15.19 -10.08 1.07
CA GLN A 140 15.19 -8.84 1.85
C GLN A 140 14.72 -7.65 0.99
N LEU A 141 13.61 -7.86 0.28
CA LEU A 141 13.03 -6.91 -0.66
C LEU A 141 11.55 -6.67 -0.38
N TRP A 142 11.13 -5.43 -0.52
CA TRP A 142 9.74 -5.09 -0.68
C TRP A 142 9.36 -5.20 -2.15
N LEU A 143 8.29 -5.94 -2.42
CA LEU A 143 7.70 -6.14 -3.73
C LEU A 143 6.38 -5.37 -3.76
N CYS A 144 6.39 -4.27 -4.50
CA CYS A 144 5.31 -3.30 -4.63
C CYS A 144 4.63 -3.50 -5.99
N TYR A 145 3.44 -4.05 -5.99
CA TYR A 145 2.64 -4.32 -7.18
C TYR A 145 1.65 -3.19 -7.45
N PHE A 146 1.48 -2.84 -8.72
CA PHE A 146 0.56 -1.79 -9.16
C PHE A 146 -0.28 -2.30 -10.33
N ALA A 147 -1.60 -2.39 -10.14
CA ALA A 147 -2.57 -2.90 -11.11
C ALA A 147 -3.49 -1.75 -11.59
N PRO A 148 -3.22 -1.15 -12.76
CA PRO A 148 -4.09 -0.13 -13.32
C PRO A 148 -5.39 -0.76 -13.85
N PRO A 149 -6.55 -0.09 -13.72
CA PRO A 149 -7.83 -0.64 -14.18
C PRO A 149 -8.11 -0.39 -15.66
N SER A 150 -7.42 0.58 -16.28
CA SER A 150 -7.62 1.01 -17.67
C SER A 150 -6.36 1.68 -18.22
N LYS A 151 -6.34 1.96 -19.52
CA LYS A 151 -5.32 2.84 -20.13
C LYS A 151 -5.23 4.20 -19.42
N GLY A 152 -4.05 4.78 -19.39
CA GLY A 152 -3.79 6.06 -18.73
C GLY A 152 -2.34 6.23 -18.27
N PHE A 153 -2.06 7.38 -17.67
CA PHE A 153 -0.77 7.71 -17.06
C PHE A 153 -0.96 7.85 -15.56
N TYR A 154 -0.38 6.93 -14.80
CA TYR A 154 -0.60 6.79 -13.36
C TYR A 154 0.64 7.17 -12.56
N GLU A 155 0.43 7.57 -11.32
CA GLU A 155 1.49 7.80 -10.34
C GLU A 155 1.53 6.63 -9.35
N MET A 156 2.67 5.95 -9.29
CA MET A 156 2.96 4.88 -8.33
C MET A 156 3.71 5.49 -7.15
N MET A 157 2.99 5.73 -6.07
CA MET A 157 3.49 6.36 -4.86
C MET A 157 3.93 5.30 -3.85
N ILE A 158 5.12 5.44 -3.31
CA ILE A 158 5.66 4.55 -2.27
C ILE A 158 6.01 5.40 -1.05
N TYR A 159 5.35 5.08 0.06
CA TYR A 159 5.49 5.76 1.33
C TYR A 159 6.26 4.89 2.30
N ALA A 160 7.04 5.52 3.17
CA ALA A 160 7.87 4.82 4.13
C ALA A 160 7.65 5.34 5.55
N LYS A 161 7.87 4.45 6.51
CA LYS A 161 7.84 4.75 7.95
C LYS A 161 8.79 3.83 8.71
N GLU A 162 9.40 4.30 9.79
CA GLU A 162 10.07 3.41 10.73
C GLU A 162 9.05 2.60 11.56
N LYS A 163 9.40 1.36 11.90
CA LYS A 163 8.49 0.41 12.58
C LYS A 163 7.91 0.93 13.90
N ASN A 164 8.67 1.76 14.62
CA ASN A 164 8.31 2.26 15.94
C ASN A 164 7.88 3.74 15.93
N ASP A 165 7.82 4.36 14.74
CA ASP A 165 7.35 5.74 14.61
C ASP A 165 5.81 5.76 14.71
N PRO A 166 5.24 6.46 15.70
CA PRO A 166 3.80 6.60 15.85
C PRO A 166 3.19 7.52 14.78
N GLY A 167 4.00 8.24 14.02
CA GLY A 167 3.55 9.11 12.94
C GLY A 167 2.99 8.35 11.73
N ASP A 168 2.57 9.12 10.73
CA ASP A 168 2.05 8.60 9.48
C ASP A 168 3.16 8.19 8.51
N TYR A 169 2.83 7.31 7.58
CA TYR A 169 3.69 7.02 6.43
C TYR A 169 3.83 8.28 5.58
N ARG A 170 5.06 8.59 5.18
CA ARG A 170 5.38 9.79 4.40
C ARG A 170 5.95 9.39 3.05
N ASN A 171 5.70 10.21 2.03
CA ASN A 171 6.13 9.89 0.67
C ASN A 171 7.66 9.78 0.63
N ALA A 172 8.16 8.69 0.05
CA ALA A 172 9.58 8.45 -0.10
C ALA A 172 9.99 8.48 -1.57
N LEU A 173 9.14 7.98 -2.46
CA LEU A 173 9.46 7.82 -3.87
C LEU A 173 8.21 7.69 -4.74
N MET A 174 8.33 8.12 -5.98
CA MET A 174 7.28 8.09 -6.99
C MET A 174 7.85 7.65 -8.34
N PHE A 175 7.10 6.77 -9.00
CA PHE A 175 7.28 6.41 -10.41
C PHE A 175 6.03 6.78 -11.20
N HIS A 176 6.18 6.89 -12.51
CA HIS A 176 5.08 6.99 -13.43
C HIS A 176 4.86 5.66 -14.14
N LEU A 177 3.59 5.30 -14.32
CA LEU A 177 3.18 4.11 -15.04
C LEU A 177 2.35 4.53 -16.26
N GLU A 178 2.89 4.30 -17.45
CA GLU A 178 2.21 4.51 -18.73
C GLU A 178 1.54 3.21 -19.17
N VAL A 179 0.22 3.27 -19.37
CA VAL A 179 -0.62 2.14 -19.77
C VAL A 179 -1.29 2.49 -21.08
N MET A 180 -0.85 1.84 -22.16
CA MET A 180 -1.39 2.08 -23.51
C MET A 180 -2.72 1.35 -23.72
N ASP A 181 -2.79 0.10 -23.27
CA ASP A 181 -3.99 -0.73 -23.27
C ASP A 181 -3.93 -1.73 -22.11
N ILE A 182 -5.06 -2.29 -21.71
CA ILE A 182 -5.12 -3.37 -20.72
C ILE A 182 -6.22 -4.37 -21.05
N ILE A 183 -5.83 -5.61 -21.34
CA ILE A 183 -6.75 -6.66 -21.78
C ILE A 183 -7.49 -7.25 -20.57
N ASN A 184 -6.75 -7.59 -19.50
CA ASN A 184 -7.28 -8.29 -18.33
C ASN A 184 -6.91 -7.53 -17.05
N PRO A 185 -7.61 -6.44 -16.71
CA PRO A 185 -7.34 -5.72 -15.48
C PRO A 185 -7.61 -6.61 -14.26
N ILE A 186 -6.70 -6.58 -13.30
CA ILE A 186 -6.89 -7.17 -11.98
C ILE A 186 -7.03 -6.05 -10.93
N SER A 187 -7.36 -6.42 -9.70
CA SER A 187 -7.33 -5.49 -8.57
C SER A 187 -6.93 -6.25 -7.32
N PHE A 188 -6.22 -5.61 -6.41
CA PHE A 188 -5.81 -6.24 -5.15
C PHE A 188 -6.78 -5.90 -4.02
N PRO A 189 -6.90 -6.76 -3.00
CA PRO A 189 -7.59 -6.42 -1.77
C PRO A 189 -7.00 -5.14 -1.14
N LYS A 190 -7.86 -4.26 -0.61
CA LYS A 190 -7.38 -3.03 0.01
C LYS A 190 -6.90 -3.35 1.42
N VAL A 191 -5.59 -3.35 1.62
CA VAL A 191 -4.96 -3.61 2.92
C VAL A 191 -4.53 -2.29 3.57
N SER A 192 -4.59 -2.22 4.89
CA SER A 192 -4.07 -1.09 5.67
C SER A 192 -2.68 -1.38 6.23
N ALA A 193 -2.03 -0.38 6.83
CA ALA A 193 -0.75 -0.58 7.53
C ALA A 193 -0.83 -1.69 8.59
N SER A 194 -1.97 -1.78 9.31
CA SER A 194 -2.18 -2.81 10.35
C SER A 194 -2.10 -4.24 9.81
N PHE A 195 -2.48 -4.46 8.54
CA PHE A 195 -2.36 -5.76 7.88
C PHE A 195 -0.91 -6.25 7.84
N HIS A 196 0.01 -5.36 7.43
CA HIS A 196 1.44 -5.64 7.39
C HIS A 196 2.07 -5.67 8.79
N GLU A 197 1.58 -4.83 9.70
CA GLU A 197 2.05 -4.77 11.09
C GLU A 197 1.75 -6.04 11.89
N LEU A 198 0.61 -6.66 11.62
CA LEU A 198 0.16 -7.90 12.25
C LEU A 198 0.61 -9.16 11.50
N GLY A 199 1.36 -9.03 10.39
CA GLY A 199 1.87 -10.19 9.63
C GLY A 199 0.78 -11.02 8.96
N LEU A 200 -0.36 -10.40 8.62
CA LEU A 200 -1.45 -11.07 7.92
C LEU A 200 -1.08 -11.37 6.46
N ARG A 201 -1.61 -12.46 5.91
CA ARG A 201 -1.49 -12.81 4.49
C ARG A 201 -2.81 -13.37 3.97
N ILE A 202 -3.27 -12.91 2.81
CA ILE A 202 -4.47 -13.45 2.17
C ILE A 202 -4.05 -14.70 1.39
N ILE A 203 -4.71 -15.83 1.65
CA ILE A 203 -4.43 -17.12 1.01
C ILE A 203 -5.32 -17.31 -0.23
N GLN A 204 -6.58 -16.87 -0.15
CA GLN A 204 -7.57 -16.99 -1.22
C GLN A 204 -8.08 -15.59 -1.61
N SER A 205 -8.26 -15.35 -2.90
CA SER A 205 -8.74 -14.07 -3.48
C SER A 205 -7.72 -12.93 -3.46
N THR A 206 -6.43 -13.25 -3.64
CA THR A 206 -5.31 -12.31 -3.61
C THR A 206 -5.30 -11.27 -4.74
N TYR A 207 -5.97 -11.54 -5.87
CA TYR A 207 -5.95 -10.71 -7.07
C TYR A 207 -7.33 -10.14 -7.43
N GLN A 208 -8.21 -10.00 -6.43
CA GLN A 208 -9.52 -9.36 -6.62
C GLN A 208 -9.88 -8.45 -5.43
N HIS A 209 -10.02 -7.15 -5.67
CA HIS A 209 -10.66 -6.23 -4.72
C HIS A 209 -12.17 -6.48 -4.65
N THR A 210 -12.80 -6.66 -5.82
CA THR A 210 -14.23 -6.93 -5.95
C THR A 210 -14.44 -8.41 -6.23
N LEU A 211 -14.97 -9.11 -5.23
CA LEU A 211 -15.42 -10.49 -5.31
C LEU A 211 -16.80 -10.54 -5.97
N LYS A 212 -17.05 -11.54 -6.81
CA LYS A 212 -18.39 -11.84 -7.33
C LYS A 212 -18.93 -13.07 -6.62
N LEU A 213 -20.15 -12.99 -6.09
CA LEU A 213 -20.79 -14.16 -5.51
C LEU A 213 -21.12 -15.16 -6.64
N GLU A 214 -20.64 -16.39 -6.50
CA GLU A 214 -20.89 -17.45 -7.48
C GLU A 214 -22.39 -17.73 -7.63
N LYS A 215 -22.82 -18.11 -8.84
CA LYS A 215 -24.23 -18.39 -9.12
C LYS A 215 -24.71 -19.56 -8.25
N GLY A 216 -25.72 -19.31 -7.43
CA GLY A 216 -26.30 -20.30 -6.51
C GLY A 216 -25.57 -20.43 -5.17
N ALA A 217 -24.46 -19.70 -4.97
CA ALA A 217 -23.83 -19.59 -3.66
C ALA A 217 -24.64 -18.65 -2.75
N THR A 218 -24.66 -18.97 -1.46
CA THR A 218 -25.32 -18.17 -0.42
C THR A 218 -24.34 -17.26 0.33
N HIS A 219 -23.05 -17.56 0.21
CA HIS A 219 -21.97 -16.84 0.89
C HIS A 219 -20.67 -16.98 0.09
N THR A 220 -19.73 -16.08 0.35
CA THR A 220 -18.34 -16.18 -0.11
C THR A 220 -17.41 -16.49 1.06
N LYS A 221 -16.17 -16.91 0.75
CA LYS A 221 -15.14 -17.28 1.71
C LYS A 221 -13.84 -16.57 1.41
N ILE A 222 -13.21 -16.02 2.44
CA ILE A 222 -11.87 -15.46 2.41
C ILE A 222 -11.02 -16.19 3.44
N LEU A 223 -9.81 -16.60 3.04
CA LEU A 223 -8.85 -17.28 3.91
C LEU A 223 -7.66 -16.36 4.17
N LEU A 224 -7.28 -16.20 5.44
CA LEU A 224 -6.12 -15.43 5.84
C LEU A 224 -5.20 -16.26 6.73
N HIS A 225 -3.90 -16.18 6.51
CA HIS A 225 -2.90 -16.62 7.48
C HIS A 225 -2.60 -15.51 8.48
N SER A 226 -2.41 -15.86 9.76
CA SER A 226 -1.93 -14.93 10.79
C SER A 226 -0.96 -15.59 11.79
N PRO A 227 -0.09 -14.81 12.47
CA PRO A 227 0.52 -15.24 13.72
C PRO A 227 -0.53 -15.68 14.77
N LEU A 228 -0.11 -16.53 15.72
CA LEU A 228 -1.00 -17.10 16.76
C LEU A 228 -1.53 -16.06 17.76
N ASP A 229 -0.82 -14.96 17.95
CA ASP A 229 -1.19 -13.87 18.85
C ASP A 229 -2.12 -12.84 18.19
N VAL A 230 -2.61 -13.09 16.96
CA VAL A 230 -3.49 -12.18 16.23
C VAL A 230 -4.91 -12.71 16.20
N ILE A 231 -5.86 -11.86 16.59
CA ILE A 231 -7.29 -12.15 16.57
C ILE A 231 -8.02 -11.28 15.55
N LEU A 232 -9.02 -11.87 14.88
CA LEU A 232 -9.80 -11.20 13.83
C LEU A 232 -11.28 -11.11 14.19
N ILE A 233 -11.90 -10.02 13.77
CA ILE A 233 -13.35 -9.90 13.60
C ILE A 233 -13.63 -9.44 12.17
N ALA A 234 -14.89 -9.56 11.73
CA ALA A 234 -15.29 -9.12 10.40
C ALA A 234 -16.60 -8.34 10.44
N GLY A 235 -16.93 -7.69 9.34
CA GLY A 235 -18.18 -6.97 9.12
C GLY A 235 -18.61 -7.10 7.67
N LEU A 236 -19.91 -6.99 7.43
CA LEU A 236 -20.48 -6.99 6.08
C LEU A 236 -21.52 -5.87 6.03
N LYS A 237 -21.30 -4.88 5.17
CA LYS A 237 -22.23 -3.76 4.97
C LYS A 237 -22.84 -3.84 3.59
N ASN A 238 -24.09 -3.42 3.45
CA ASN A 238 -24.72 -3.24 2.14
C ASN A 238 -24.27 -1.93 1.47
N SER A 239 -24.76 -1.68 0.25
CA SER A 239 -24.46 -0.47 -0.53
C SER A 239 -24.84 0.85 0.13
N LYS A 240 -25.66 0.84 1.18
CA LYS A 240 -26.02 2.02 1.98
C LYS A 240 -25.13 2.19 3.21
N GLY A 241 -24.10 1.36 3.38
CA GLY A 241 -23.22 1.35 4.55
C GLY A 241 -23.86 0.77 5.81
N VAL A 242 -25.01 0.11 5.69
CA VAL A 242 -25.71 -0.51 6.83
C VAL A 242 -25.18 -1.92 7.03
N GLU A 243 -24.79 -2.26 8.27
CA GLU A 243 -24.39 -3.61 8.65
C GLU A 243 -25.47 -4.63 8.32
N VAL A 244 -25.02 -5.81 7.90
CA VAL A 244 -25.86 -6.96 7.56
C VAL A 244 -25.85 -7.91 8.77
N PRO A 245 -26.90 -7.95 9.60
CA PRO A 245 -26.94 -8.82 10.78
C PRO A 245 -26.82 -10.30 10.37
N GLY A 246 -25.99 -11.06 11.09
CA GLY A 246 -25.68 -12.45 10.73
C GLY A 246 -24.95 -12.61 9.39
N GLY A 247 -24.50 -11.52 8.77
CA GLY A 247 -23.91 -11.52 7.43
C GLY A 247 -22.46 -12.00 7.36
N HIS A 248 -21.85 -12.36 8.48
CA HIS A 248 -20.47 -12.86 8.48
C HIS A 248 -20.23 -13.88 9.59
N ARG A 249 -19.18 -14.69 9.42
CA ARG A 249 -18.66 -15.60 10.44
C ARG A 249 -17.16 -15.75 10.29
N VAL A 250 -16.42 -15.59 11.38
CA VAL A 250 -14.98 -15.86 11.42
C VAL A 250 -14.71 -17.15 12.20
N SER A 251 -13.61 -17.82 11.92
CA SER A 251 -13.16 -19.01 12.65
C SER A 251 -11.67 -19.22 12.42
N PHE A 252 -10.96 -19.67 13.45
CA PHE A 252 -9.51 -19.88 13.39
C PHE A 252 -9.14 -21.36 13.51
N ASP A 253 -8.40 -21.86 12.55
CA ASP A 253 -7.71 -23.15 12.60
C ASP A 253 -6.30 -22.92 13.18
N LYS A 254 -6.15 -23.21 14.48
CA LYS A 254 -4.89 -23.02 15.22
C LYS A 254 -3.74 -23.87 14.69
N GLU A 255 -4.03 -25.07 14.17
CA GLU A 255 -2.99 -25.98 13.66
C GLU A 255 -2.40 -25.46 12.36
N LYS A 256 -3.23 -24.86 11.50
CA LYS A 256 -2.81 -24.32 10.21
C LYS A 256 -2.47 -22.83 10.25
N GLN A 257 -2.79 -22.15 11.35
CA GLN A 257 -2.75 -20.69 11.49
C GLN A 257 -3.57 -19.98 10.40
N ILE A 258 -4.75 -20.53 10.08
CA ILE A 258 -5.64 -20.02 9.04
C ILE A 258 -6.94 -19.53 9.66
N TRP A 259 -7.28 -18.29 9.39
CA TRP A 259 -8.60 -17.73 9.57
C TRP A 259 -9.47 -18.02 8.35
N GLN A 260 -10.65 -18.55 8.61
CA GLN A 260 -11.72 -18.66 7.63
C GLN A 260 -12.80 -17.61 7.95
N CYS A 261 -12.98 -16.67 7.02
CA CYS A 261 -13.99 -15.63 7.08
C CYS A 261 -15.07 -15.89 6.02
N LEU A 262 -16.30 -16.14 6.44
CA LEU A 262 -17.46 -16.36 5.58
C LEU A 262 -18.33 -15.10 5.57
N PHE A 263 -18.90 -14.76 4.42
CA PHE A 263 -19.74 -13.56 4.24
C PHE A 263 -21.00 -13.90 3.45
N ALA A 264 -22.16 -13.75 4.10
CA ALA A 264 -23.49 -14.06 3.58
C ALA A 264 -24.28 -12.76 3.36
N PRO A 265 -24.39 -12.25 2.11
CA PRO A 265 -25.23 -11.11 1.82
C PRO A 265 -26.72 -11.44 1.99
N GLN A 266 -27.53 -10.42 2.26
CA GLN A 266 -28.99 -10.55 2.44
C GLN A 266 -29.79 -9.97 1.27
N SER A 267 -29.10 -9.37 0.30
CA SER A 267 -29.71 -8.72 -0.86
C SER A 267 -28.79 -8.80 -2.07
N ASN A 268 -29.35 -8.58 -3.26
CA ASN A 268 -28.57 -8.33 -4.47
C ASN A 268 -27.90 -6.95 -4.43
N GLY A 269 -26.82 -6.81 -5.18
CA GLY A 269 -26.06 -5.56 -5.30
C GLY A 269 -24.72 -5.60 -4.60
N LEU A 270 -24.13 -4.42 -4.42
CA LEU A 270 -22.79 -4.25 -3.85
C LEU A 270 -22.83 -4.27 -2.32
N HIS A 271 -21.87 -4.97 -1.75
CA HIS A 271 -21.61 -5.04 -0.31
C HIS A 271 -20.13 -4.73 -0.04
N GLU A 272 -19.83 -4.22 1.13
CA GLU A 272 -18.46 -3.99 1.62
C GLU A 272 -18.15 -5.01 2.71
N ILE A 273 -17.09 -5.79 2.49
CA ILE A 273 -16.50 -6.68 3.48
C ILE A 273 -15.36 -5.93 4.15
N SER A 274 -15.35 -5.93 5.48
CA SER A 274 -14.23 -5.44 6.28
C SER A 274 -13.76 -6.53 7.24
N ILE A 275 -12.44 -6.74 7.31
CA ILE A 275 -11.80 -7.63 8.29
C ILE A 275 -10.91 -6.77 9.16
N TYR A 276 -11.12 -6.85 10.46
CA TYR A 276 -10.42 -6.07 11.46
C TYR A 276 -9.56 -6.99 12.32
N ALA A 277 -8.39 -6.51 12.74
CA ALA A 277 -7.37 -7.34 13.36
C ALA A 277 -6.65 -6.58 14.47
N LYS A 278 -6.25 -7.28 15.52
CA LYS A 278 -5.32 -6.77 16.54
C LYS A 278 -4.57 -7.92 17.19
N LYS A 279 -3.55 -7.61 18.01
CA LYS A 279 -2.99 -8.64 18.89
C LYS A 279 -3.95 -8.99 20.02
N GLN A 280 -3.90 -10.22 20.48
CA GLN A 280 -4.78 -10.75 21.51
C GLN A 280 -4.70 -9.95 22.82
N ASP A 281 -3.49 -9.50 23.17
CA ASP A 281 -3.23 -8.76 24.41
C ASP A 281 -3.43 -7.24 24.27
N ASP A 282 -3.65 -6.73 23.04
CA ASP A 282 -3.84 -5.29 22.82
C ASP A 282 -5.19 -4.85 23.38
N ILE A 283 -5.18 -3.81 24.22
CA ILE A 283 -6.38 -3.17 24.74
C ILE A 283 -6.91 -2.19 23.69
N GLY A 284 -8.23 -2.19 23.46
CA GLY A 284 -8.89 -1.25 22.56
C GLY A 284 -9.53 -1.89 21.34
N SER A 285 -9.76 -1.06 20.32
CA SER A 285 -10.50 -1.40 19.10
C SER A 285 -9.67 -2.24 18.12
N TYR A 286 -10.38 -2.88 17.19
CA TYR A 286 -9.75 -3.59 16.08
C TYR A 286 -9.59 -2.61 14.90
N PRO A 287 -8.37 -2.20 14.51
CA PRO A 287 -8.18 -1.47 13.26
C PRO A 287 -8.59 -2.32 12.07
N CYS A 288 -9.11 -1.67 11.02
CA CYS A 288 -9.45 -2.35 9.77
C CYS A 288 -8.16 -2.79 9.09
N ALA A 289 -8.00 -4.08 8.85
CA ALA A 289 -6.81 -4.66 8.24
C ALA A 289 -6.99 -4.81 6.72
N VAL A 290 -8.13 -5.32 6.26
CA VAL A 290 -8.39 -5.50 4.84
C VAL A 290 -9.87 -5.28 4.50
N THR A 291 -10.14 -4.69 3.34
CA THR A 291 -11.47 -4.58 2.77
C THR A 291 -11.57 -5.15 1.35
N PHE A 292 -12.76 -5.67 1.06
CA PHE A 292 -13.17 -6.17 -0.25
C PHE A 292 -14.55 -5.63 -0.60
N ASN A 293 -14.84 -5.51 -1.88
CA ASN A 293 -16.21 -5.40 -2.35
C ASN A 293 -16.76 -6.80 -2.64
N LEU A 294 -18.05 -7.01 -2.40
CA LEU A 294 -18.77 -8.21 -2.80
C LEU A 294 -19.96 -7.83 -3.67
N GLU A 295 -19.91 -8.21 -4.94
CA GLU A 295 -20.98 -8.01 -5.91
C GLU A 295 -21.86 -9.25 -5.98
N VAL A 296 -23.16 -9.06 -5.77
CA VAL A 296 -24.14 -10.14 -5.62
C VAL A 296 -25.21 -10.04 -6.69
N PHE A 297 -25.35 -11.09 -7.50
CA PHE A 297 -26.38 -11.21 -8.52
C PHE A 297 -27.24 -12.45 -8.27
N ASN A 298 -28.57 -12.30 -8.36
CA ASN A 298 -29.52 -13.40 -8.29
C ASN A 298 -29.41 -14.26 -7.02
N LEU A 299 -29.24 -13.62 -5.86
CA LEU A 299 -29.35 -14.29 -4.56
C LEU A 299 -30.78 -14.80 -4.36
N THR A 300 -30.95 -16.12 -4.31
CA THR A 300 -32.26 -16.78 -4.23
C THR A 300 -32.62 -17.22 -2.82
N GLN A 301 -31.63 -17.61 -2.01
CA GLN A 301 -31.82 -18.09 -0.64
C GLN A 301 -30.76 -17.47 0.28
N PRO A 302 -31.01 -16.27 0.83
CA PRO A 302 -30.12 -15.70 1.83
C PRO A 302 -30.08 -16.58 3.08
N ILE A 303 -28.94 -16.59 3.77
CA ILE A 303 -28.72 -17.32 5.02
C ILE A 303 -28.17 -16.34 6.05
N SER A 304 -28.41 -16.61 7.33
CA SER A 304 -27.75 -15.90 8.42
C SER A 304 -26.85 -16.82 9.23
N PHE A 305 -25.68 -16.33 9.60
CA PHE A 305 -24.81 -16.99 10.57
C PHE A 305 -25.26 -16.63 11.99
N PRO A 306 -25.16 -17.57 12.95
CA PRO A 306 -25.40 -17.27 14.35
C PRO A 306 -24.33 -16.31 14.88
N GLU A 307 -24.74 -15.40 15.77
CA GLU A 307 -23.82 -14.51 16.46
C GLU A 307 -22.87 -15.31 17.37
N THR A 308 -21.60 -14.92 17.37
CA THR A 308 -20.56 -15.52 18.21
C THR A 308 -19.77 -14.41 18.89
N PHE A 309 -19.40 -14.63 20.14
CA PHE A 309 -18.66 -13.65 20.96
C PHE A 309 -17.23 -14.15 21.22
N GLN A 310 -16.32 -13.27 21.61
CA GLN A 310 -14.90 -13.60 21.85
C GLN A 310 -14.67 -14.91 22.65
N PRO A 311 -15.40 -15.18 23.76
CA PRO A 311 -15.22 -16.42 24.53
C PRO A 311 -15.48 -17.70 23.75
N TYR A 312 -16.33 -17.64 22.71
CA TYR A 312 -16.60 -18.78 21.83
C TYR A 312 -15.32 -19.22 21.09
N TYR A 313 -14.49 -18.25 20.69
CA TYR A 313 -13.20 -18.51 20.04
C TYR A 313 -12.13 -18.92 21.05
N ASP A 314 -12.07 -18.24 22.20
CA ASP A 314 -11.08 -18.51 23.25
C ASP A 314 -11.16 -19.95 23.77
N LEU A 315 -12.39 -20.46 23.92
CA LEU A 315 -12.68 -21.80 24.41
C LEU A 315 -12.70 -22.88 23.30
N GLY A 316 -12.41 -22.51 22.04
CA GLY A 316 -12.38 -23.45 20.92
C GLY A 316 -13.73 -24.11 20.60
N LEU A 317 -14.84 -23.41 20.89
CA LEU A 317 -16.19 -23.95 20.70
C LEU A 317 -16.53 -24.13 19.21
N LYS A 318 -17.34 -25.15 18.92
CA LYS A 318 -17.81 -25.48 17.57
C LYS A 318 -19.34 -25.56 17.56
N ILE A 319 -19.98 -24.78 16.69
CA ILE A 319 -21.41 -24.88 16.39
C ILE A 319 -21.61 -26.17 15.58
N ILE A 320 -22.27 -27.14 16.18
CA ILE A 320 -22.61 -28.42 15.55
C ILE A 320 -23.88 -28.22 14.70
N GLN A 321 -24.94 -27.62 15.26
CA GLN A 321 -26.17 -27.18 14.59
C GLN A 321 -26.89 -26.07 15.39
N PRO A 322 -27.70 -25.21 14.75
CA PRO A 322 -27.87 -25.05 13.30
C PRO A 322 -26.69 -24.29 12.68
N LYS A 323 -26.29 -24.66 11.46
CA LYS A 323 -25.18 -24.00 10.75
C LYS A 323 -25.60 -22.68 10.08
N PHE A 324 -26.89 -22.55 9.78
CA PHE A 324 -27.54 -21.41 9.13
C PHE A 324 -28.90 -21.21 9.77
N GLN A 325 -29.34 -19.97 9.90
CA GLN A 325 -30.73 -19.59 10.23
C GLN A 325 -31.45 -19.10 8.99
#